data_AF-A0A842TZC3-F1
#
_entry.id   AF-A0A842TZC3-F1
#
_cell.length_a   1.000
_cell.length_b   1.000
_cell.length_c   1.000
_cell.angle_alpha   90.00
_cell.angle_beta   90.00
_cell.angle_gamma   90.00
#
_symmetry.space_group_name_H-M   'P 1'
#
loop_
_entity.id
_entity.type
_entity.pdbx_description
1 polymer ?
#
loop_
_entity_poly.entity_id
_entity_poly.type
_entity_poly.pdbx_seq_one_letter_code
_entity_poly.pdbx_strand_id
1 'polypeptide(L)'
;ILEDEPCCGSILKRYGYNEEFEQIGKNNLALLKEKGIRKVIFPCAGCYRTFQVDYSEFNKSGLEFFHLTEFLESYLKKNPYAFKSKNYKKITYHDPCHLGRHSGVYEAPRTLLKLISNTNLLELDALRNYSHCCGAGGGVKSSNPELAIQMAINRNQEASDQSIDILVSACPFCERNLKDGLTEENNLEILDISEILNKTFQKELSSEVFDLSQSKSEICQKYMNYLGKYPEIFSDLVPTSDMNFAIYDSFESFENEKPVDIFHVKRNNEGIEIIWGKADDADLELALSKEAVKKLIQTSTKKEYASLFGNFYNEPDMEKGWIDFLLHKRTKTLIDMGYGKFAEAAGILEDEEDAL
;
A
#
# COMPACT_ATOMS: atom_id res chain seq x y z
N ILE A 1 9.30 -0.54 18.29
CA ILE A 1 10.68 -0.01 18.24
C ILE A 1 11.18 0.00 19.68
N LEU A 2 12.40 -0.47 19.94
CA LEU A 2 12.95 -0.51 21.29
C LEU A 2 13.50 0.90 21.61
N GLU A 3 12.95 1.58 22.62
CA GLU A 3 13.33 2.98 22.93
C GLU A 3 14.81 3.12 23.33
N ASP A 4 15.34 2.14 24.06
CA ASP A 4 16.74 2.10 24.52
C ASP A 4 17.58 1.09 23.72
N GLU A 5 17.48 1.08 22.38
CA GLU A 5 18.25 0.16 21.53
C GLU A 5 19.74 0.56 21.47
N PRO A 6 20.68 -0.31 21.91
CA PRO A 6 22.10 -0.05 21.75
C PRO A 6 22.58 -0.40 20.35
N CYS A 7 23.71 0.18 19.93
CA CYS A 7 24.36 -0.17 18.66
C CYS A 7 24.69 -1.68 18.60
N CYS A 8 24.56 -2.29 17.41
CA CYS A 8 24.95 -3.68 17.19
C CYS A 8 26.47 -3.94 17.28
N GLY A 9 27.30 -2.89 17.31
CA GLY A 9 28.75 -3.02 17.37
C GLY A 9 29.41 -3.49 16.07
N SER A 10 28.68 -3.54 14.94
CA SER A 10 29.19 -4.10 13.67
C SER A 10 30.53 -3.50 13.24
N ILE A 11 30.68 -2.18 13.38
CA ILE A 11 31.91 -1.47 13.01
C ILE A 11 33.10 -1.94 13.86
N LEU A 12 32.93 -2.06 15.18
CA LEU A 12 33.99 -2.51 16.09
C LEU A 12 34.52 -3.89 15.69
N LYS A 13 33.63 -4.84 15.37
CA LYS A 13 34.02 -6.17 14.87
C LYS A 13 34.85 -6.09 13.59
N ARG A 14 34.54 -5.17 12.67
CA ARG A 14 35.28 -5.03 11.40
C ARG A 14 36.64 -4.34 11.57
N TYR A 15 36.81 -3.51 12.60
CA TYR A 15 38.10 -2.93 12.96
C TYR A 15 38.95 -3.82 13.87
N GLY A 16 38.43 -4.97 14.32
CA GLY A 16 39.16 -5.93 15.16
C GLY A 16 39.08 -5.67 16.66
N TYR A 17 38.23 -4.74 17.11
CA TYR A 17 37.91 -4.48 18.53
C TYR A 17 36.99 -5.59 19.06
N ASN A 18 37.52 -6.80 19.14
CA ASN A 18 36.74 -8.01 19.45
C ASN A 18 36.22 -8.02 20.90
N GLU A 19 37.00 -7.49 21.86
CA GLU A 19 36.61 -7.47 23.27
C GLU A 19 35.42 -6.52 23.50
N GLU A 20 35.49 -5.31 22.96
CA GLU A 20 34.41 -4.32 23.05
C GLU A 20 33.18 -4.80 22.28
N PHE A 21 33.39 -5.42 21.13
CA PHE A 21 32.31 -6.03 20.35
C PHE A 21 31.57 -7.12 21.14
N GLU A 22 32.32 -8.05 21.76
CA GLU A 22 31.73 -9.13 22.55
C GLU A 22 30.98 -8.58 23.77
N GLN A 23 31.51 -7.55 24.43
CA GLN A 23 30.84 -6.89 25.55
C GLN A 23 29.52 -6.24 25.12
N ILE A 24 29.51 -5.51 24.00
CA ILE A 24 28.28 -4.92 23.43
C ILE A 24 27.28 -6.02 23.07
N GLY A 25 27.73 -7.09 22.42
CA GLY A 25 26.86 -8.19 22.03
C GLY A 25 26.22 -8.91 23.21
N LYS A 26 26.99 -9.19 24.27
CA LYS A 26 26.45 -9.78 25.51
C LYS A 26 25.42 -8.86 26.16
N ASN A 27 25.68 -7.56 26.21
CA ASN A 27 24.74 -6.57 26.76
C ASN A 27 23.45 -6.51 25.95
N ASN A 28 23.55 -6.48 24.61
CA ASN A 28 22.39 -6.48 23.71
C ASN A 28 21.52 -7.73 23.91
N LEU A 29 22.13 -8.92 23.96
CA LEU A 29 21.39 -10.17 24.16
C LEU A 29 20.77 -10.24 25.57
N ALA A 30 21.45 -9.73 26.60
CA ALA A 30 20.93 -9.66 27.96
C ALA A 30 19.71 -8.73 28.05
N LEU A 31 19.78 -7.55 27.43
CA LEU A 31 18.67 -6.58 27.39
C LEU A 31 17.44 -7.16 26.71
N LEU A 32 17.61 -7.84 25.56
CA LEU A 32 16.51 -8.48 24.85
C LEU A 32 15.85 -9.57 25.70
N LYS A 33 16.65 -10.36 26.42
CA LYS A 33 16.16 -11.41 27.32
C LYS A 33 15.43 -10.81 28.53
N GLU A 34 15.96 -9.77 29.15
CA GLU A 34 15.35 -9.07 30.29
C GLU A 34 13.97 -8.52 29.91
N LYS A 35 13.84 -7.96 28.70
CA LYS A 35 12.56 -7.46 28.16
C LYS A 35 11.63 -8.58 27.67
N GLY A 36 11.99 -9.85 27.83
CA GLY A 36 11.17 -11.00 27.44
C GLY A 36 10.97 -11.13 25.92
N ILE A 37 11.81 -10.49 25.10
CA ILE A 37 11.72 -10.52 23.64
C ILE A 37 12.14 -11.91 23.14
N ARG A 38 11.42 -12.43 22.14
CA ARG A 38 11.74 -13.70 21.47
C ARG A 38 12.14 -13.55 20.01
N LYS A 39 11.56 -12.55 19.33
CA LYS A 39 11.78 -12.26 17.92
C LYS A 39 12.26 -10.83 17.76
N VAL A 40 13.32 -10.63 16.99
CA VAL A 40 13.85 -9.31 16.66
C VAL A 40 13.85 -9.14 15.15
N ILE A 41 13.32 -8.01 14.70
CA ILE A 41 13.19 -7.68 13.27
C ILE A 41 14.11 -6.50 13.00
N PHE A 42 14.99 -6.65 12.02
CA PHE A 42 16.01 -5.66 11.69
C PHE A 42 15.70 -5.01 10.33
N PRO A 43 15.53 -3.69 10.25
CA PRO A 43 15.44 -2.98 8.97
C PRO A 43 16.82 -2.79 8.31
N CYS A 44 17.90 -3.00 9.06
CA CYS A 44 19.27 -2.82 8.58
C CYS A 44 19.97 -4.17 8.38
N ALA A 45 20.40 -4.43 7.15
CA ALA A 45 21.23 -5.58 6.79
C ALA A 45 22.48 -5.76 7.67
N GLY A 46 23.13 -4.65 8.06
CA GLY A 46 24.31 -4.68 8.92
C GLY A 46 24.02 -5.14 10.33
N CYS A 47 22.97 -4.62 10.95
CA CYS A 47 22.53 -5.07 12.27
C CYS A 47 22.10 -6.54 12.22
N TYR A 48 21.31 -6.92 11.21
CA TYR A 48 20.85 -8.29 11.04
C TYR A 48 22.00 -9.29 10.96
N ARG A 49 22.96 -9.11 10.04
CA ARG A 49 24.14 -9.97 9.91
C ARG A 49 24.98 -9.99 11.18
N THR A 50 25.05 -8.88 11.91
CA THR A 50 25.82 -8.83 13.16
C THR A 50 25.19 -9.70 14.24
N PHE A 51 23.87 -9.60 14.44
CA PHE A 51 23.14 -10.45 15.39
C PHE A 51 23.06 -11.92 14.94
N GLN A 52 22.80 -12.17 13.66
CA GLN A 52 22.61 -13.52 13.15
C GLN A 52 23.93 -14.29 13.04
N VAL A 53 24.99 -13.65 12.56
CA VAL A 53 26.25 -14.32 12.24
C VAL A 53 27.33 -14.02 13.26
N ASP A 54 27.64 -12.75 13.55
CA ASP A 54 28.77 -12.45 14.46
C ASP A 54 28.45 -12.81 15.93
N TYR A 55 27.23 -12.54 16.41
CA TYR A 55 26.85 -12.91 17.78
C TYR A 55 26.66 -14.41 17.96
N SER A 56 26.52 -15.19 16.88
CA SER A 56 26.36 -16.65 16.98
C SER A 56 27.49 -17.33 17.76
N GLU A 57 28.68 -16.71 17.77
CA GLU A 57 29.85 -17.13 18.55
C GLU A 57 29.55 -17.24 20.07
N PHE A 58 28.63 -16.42 20.60
CA PHE A 58 28.31 -16.36 22.03
C PHE A 58 26.82 -16.29 22.35
N ASN A 59 25.95 -16.31 21.34
CA ASN A 59 24.51 -16.26 21.52
C ASN A 59 23.94 -17.62 21.95
N LYS A 60 23.46 -17.71 23.20
CA LYS A 60 22.77 -18.89 23.75
C LYS A 60 21.30 -18.63 24.09
N SER A 61 20.74 -17.53 23.58
CA SER A 61 19.47 -16.97 24.07
C SER A 61 18.20 -17.56 23.44
N GLY A 62 18.34 -18.39 22.39
CA GLY A 62 17.19 -18.95 21.66
C GLY A 62 16.36 -17.89 20.91
N LEU A 63 16.88 -16.67 20.77
CA LEU A 63 16.24 -15.57 20.04
C LEU A 63 16.17 -15.90 18.54
N GLU A 64 15.06 -15.54 17.92
CA GLU A 64 14.89 -15.58 16.48
C GLU A 64 15.15 -14.18 15.89
N PHE A 65 15.98 -14.12 14.85
CA PHE A 65 16.33 -12.89 14.16
C PHE A 65 15.83 -12.94 12.73
N PHE A 66 15.20 -11.85 12.29
CA PHE A 66 14.69 -11.70 10.93
C PHE A 66 15.15 -10.38 10.35
N HIS A 67 15.49 -10.37 9.07
CA HIS A 67 15.47 -9.12 8.33
C HIS A 67 14.02 -8.65 8.12
N LEU A 68 13.78 -7.35 8.06
CA LEU A 68 12.46 -6.76 7.81
C LEU A 68 11.79 -7.37 6.57
N THR A 69 12.58 -7.65 5.52
CA THR A 69 12.06 -8.23 4.28
C THR A 69 11.53 -9.65 4.47
N GLU A 70 12.21 -10.49 5.24
CA GLU A 70 11.75 -11.88 5.52
C GLU A 70 10.48 -11.87 6.37
N PHE A 71 10.42 -10.96 7.34
CA PHE A 71 9.24 -10.75 8.17
C PHE A 71 8.04 -10.29 7.33
N LEU A 72 8.22 -9.24 6.50
CA LEU A 72 7.17 -8.69 5.65
C LEU A 72 6.70 -9.69 4.60
N GLU A 73 7.59 -10.45 3.98
CA GLU A 73 7.22 -11.50 3.02
C GLU A 73 6.28 -12.52 3.68
N SER A 74 6.64 -12.98 4.88
CA SER A 74 5.82 -13.93 5.65
C SER A 74 4.48 -13.33 6.10
N TYR A 75 4.47 -12.04 6.48
CA TYR A 75 3.28 -11.33 6.93
C TYR A 75 2.30 -11.07 5.79
N LEU A 76 2.77 -10.56 4.66
CA LEU A 76 1.95 -10.21 3.49
C LEU A 76 1.42 -11.45 2.76
N LYS A 77 2.12 -12.59 2.86
CA LYS A 77 1.57 -13.87 2.40
C LYS A 77 0.30 -14.30 3.15
N LYS A 78 0.16 -13.90 4.41
CA LYS A 78 -1.00 -14.22 5.26
C LYS A 78 -2.05 -13.10 5.28
N ASN A 79 -1.62 -11.87 5.06
CA ASN A 79 -2.45 -10.67 5.09
C ASN A 79 -2.22 -9.91 3.78
N PRO A 80 -2.97 -10.25 2.71
CA PRO A 80 -2.74 -9.65 1.40
C PRO A 80 -3.15 -8.17 1.44
N TYR A 81 -2.20 -7.29 1.16
CA TYR A 81 -2.45 -5.87 0.94
C TYR A 81 -2.10 -5.48 -0.49
N ALA A 82 -2.79 -4.47 -1.01
CA ALA A 82 -2.52 -3.95 -2.34
C ALA A 82 -1.44 -2.86 -2.31
N PHE A 83 -0.53 -2.94 -3.28
CA PHE A 83 0.51 -1.94 -3.50
C PHE A 83 0.45 -1.50 -4.96
N LYS A 84 0.41 -0.19 -5.21
CA LYS A 84 0.34 0.38 -6.56
C LYS A 84 1.13 1.67 -6.64
N SER A 85 2.07 1.72 -7.58
CA SER A 85 2.72 2.98 -7.95
C SER A 85 1.76 3.88 -8.71
N LYS A 86 1.76 5.19 -8.41
CA LYS A 86 0.90 6.18 -9.09
C LYS A 86 1.18 6.23 -10.59
N ASN A 87 2.46 6.22 -10.96
CA ASN A 87 2.93 6.20 -12.35
C ASN A 87 3.72 4.91 -12.62
N TYR A 88 3.79 4.50 -13.88
CA TYR A 88 4.65 3.37 -14.25
C TYR A 88 6.11 3.68 -13.90
N LYS A 89 6.78 2.74 -13.23
CA LYS A 89 8.18 2.87 -12.80
C LYS A 89 8.98 1.61 -13.08
N LYS A 90 10.15 1.75 -13.69
CA LYS A 90 11.20 0.73 -13.71
C LYS A 90 11.97 0.79 -12.40
N ILE A 91 11.96 -0.31 -11.66
CA ILE A 91 12.61 -0.40 -10.36
C ILE A 91 13.70 -1.47 -10.43
N THR A 92 14.77 -1.30 -9.67
CA THR A 92 15.79 -2.34 -9.46
C THR A 92 16.13 -2.48 -7.99
N TYR A 93 16.84 -3.56 -7.66
CA TYR A 93 17.27 -3.85 -6.30
C TYR A 93 18.79 -3.83 -6.18
N HIS A 94 19.31 -3.05 -5.23
CA HIS A 94 20.68 -3.15 -4.76
C HIS A 94 20.75 -4.24 -3.68
N ASP A 95 21.46 -5.33 -3.96
CA ASP A 95 21.70 -6.41 -2.99
C ASP A 95 22.72 -5.97 -1.92
N PRO A 96 22.31 -5.66 -0.67
CA PRO A 96 23.25 -5.28 0.37
C PRO A 96 24.14 -6.47 0.71
N CYS A 97 25.45 -6.27 0.75
CA CYS A 97 26.41 -7.35 0.93
C CYS A 97 26.17 -8.17 2.22
N HIS A 98 25.79 -7.51 3.31
CA HIS A 98 25.48 -8.17 4.58
C HIS A 98 24.17 -8.99 4.52
N LEU A 99 23.17 -8.58 3.74
CA LEU A 99 21.90 -9.30 3.64
C LEU A 99 22.01 -10.48 2.67
N GLY A 100 22.57 -10.23 1.49
CA GLY A 100 22.77 -11.22 0.46
C GLY A 100 23.95 -12.16 0.76
N ARG A 101 25.19 -11.67 0.57
CA ARG A 101 26.38 -12.54 0.57
C ARG A 101 26.64 -13.22 1.91
N HIS A 102 26.27 -12.57 3.00
CA HIS A 102 26.59 -13.07 4.35
C HIS A 102 25.41 -13.76 5.05
N SER A 103 24.17 -13.41 4.71
CA SER A 103 22.97 -13.96 5.35
C SER A 103 22.09 -14.77 4.38
N GLY A 104 22.39 -14.80 3.08
CA GLY A 104 21.69 -15.61 2.07
C GLY A 104 20.32 -15.08 1.65
N VAL A 105 19.94 -13.88 2.09
CA VAL A 105 18.60 -13.32 1.86
C VAL A 105 18.61 -12.52 0.55
N TYR A 106 18.12 -13.16 -0.52
CA TYR A 106 17.99 -12.56 -1.85
C TYR A 106 16.54 -12.45 -2.34
N GLU A 107 15.72 -13.44 -2.03
CA GLU A 107 14.35 -13.52 -2.58
C GLU A 107 13.38 -12.61 -1.85
N ALA A 108 13.40 -12.56 -0.52
CA ALA A 108 12.41 -11.80 0.25
C ALA A 108 12.26 -10.33 -0.20
N PRO A 109 13.34 -9.56 -0.44
CA PRO A 109 13.22 -8.21 -1.00
C PRO A 109 12.55 -8.19 -2.38
N ARG A 110 12.91 -9.14 -3.27
CA ARG A 110 12.38 -9.24 -4.63
C ARG A 110 10.91 -9.63 -4.63
N THR A 111 10.50 -10.56 -3.76
CA THR A 111 9.09 -10.94 -3.57
C THR A 111 8.26 -9.70 -3.21
N LEU A 112 8.74 -8.89 -2.27
CA LEU A 112 8.05 -7.67 -1.85
C LEU A 112 7.93 -6.65 -2.97
N LEU A 113 9.00 -6.41 -3.74
CA LEU A 113 8.97 -5.47 -4.86
C LEU A 113 8.02 -5.92 -5.97
N LYS A 114 7.90 -7.24 -6.22
CA LYS A 114 6.95 -7.80 -7.19
C LYS A 114 5.48 -7.64 -6.79
N LEU A 115 5.17 -7.34 -5.52
CA LEU A 115 3.80 -7.03 -5.08
C LEU A 115 3.32 -5.66 -5.57
N ILE A 116 4.24 -4.77 -5.96
CA ILE A 116 3.92 -3.40 -6.33
C ILE A 116 3.46 -3.37 -7.78
N SER A 117 2.15 -3.24 -7.98
CA SER A 117 1.57 -3.05 -9.31
C SER A 117 1.96 -1.70 -9.93
N ASN A 118 1.88 -1.62 -11.26
CA ASN A 118 2.34 -0.47 -12.04
C ASN A 118 3.85 -0.20 -11.90
N THR A 119 4.64 -1.27 -11.68
CA THR A 119 6.10 -1.23 -11.71
C THR A 119 6.65 -2.38 -12.54
N ASN A 120 7.91 -2.28 -12.95
CA ASN A 120 8.66 -3.37 -13.57
C ASN A 120 10.00 -3.54 -12.87
N LEU A 121 10.18 -4.67 -12.19
CA LEU A 121 11.42 -5.02 -11.51
C LEU A 121 12.44 -5.57 -12.53
N LEU A 122 13.51 -4.81 -12.76
CA LEU A 122 14.62 -5.17 -13.62
C LEU A 122 15.84 -5.48 -12.76
N GLU A 123 16.60 -6.52 -13.10
CA GLU A 123 17.86 -6.84 -12.44
C GLU A 123 19.02 -6.17 -13.19
N LEU A 124 19.97 -5.59 -12.46
CA LEU A 124 21.24 -5.11 -13.03
C LEU A 124 22.16 -6.29 -13.34
N ASP A 125 23.13 -6.08 -14.24
CA ASP A 125 24.07 -7.13 -14.66
C ASP A 125 24.87 -7.70 -13.48
N ALA A 126 25.30 -6.82 -12.59
CA ALA A 126 25.89 -7.17 -11.30
C ALA A 126 24.79 -7.28 -10.24
N LEU A 127 24.33 -8.52 -9.99
CA LEU A 127 23.31 -8.86 -8.99
C LEU A 127 23.77 -9.97 -8.03
N ARG A 128 23.03 -10.12 -6.93
CA ARG A 128 23.20 -11.15 -5.89
C ARG A 128 24.63 -11.19 -5.34
N ASN A 129 25.29 -12.36 -5.41
CA ASN A 129 26.67 -12.54 -4.95
C ASN A 129 27.66 -11.63 -5.69
N TYR A 130 27.34 -11.24 -6.92
CA TYR A 130 28.18 -10.42 -7.79
C TYR A 130 27.80 -8.93 -7.75
N SER A 131 26.76 -8.55 -6.99
CA SER A 131 26.39 -7.14 -6.86
C SER A 131 27.57 -6.31 -6.35
N HIS A 132 27.86 -5.22 -7.04
CA HIS A 132 28.87 -4.26 -6.60
C HIS A 132 28.44 -3.63 -5.26
N CYS A 133 29.43 -3.36 -4.40
CA CYS A 133 29.20 -2.81 -3.07
C CYS A 133 28.83 -1.34 -3.18
N CYS A 134 27.91 -0.86 -2.32
CA CYS A 134 27.61 0.57 -2.22
C CYS A 134 28.82 1.42 -1.78
N GLY A 135 29.86 0.81 -1.17
CA GLY A 135 31.06 1.49 -0.69
C GLY A 135 31.05 1.88 0.79
N ALA A 136 29.90 1.78 1.47
CA ALA A 136 29.77 2.33 2.83
C ALA A 136 30.35 1.44 3.94
N GLY A 137 30.12 0.13 3.82
CA GLY A 137 30.35 -0.85 4.88
C GLY A 137 31.82 -1.06 5.26
N GLY A 138 32.05 -1.91 6.27
CA GLY A 138 33.41 -2.30 6.69
C GLY A 138 34.27 -1.18 7.27
N GLY A 139 33.69 -0.01 7.57
CA GLY A 139 34.43 1.18 8.03
C GLY A 139 34.95 2.08 6.89
N VAL A 140 34.70 1.73 5.63
CA VAL A 140 35.22 2.49 4.48
C VAL A 140 34.63 3.89 4.44
N LYS A 141 33.32 4.07 4.67
CA LYS A 141 32.71 5.42 4.71
C LYS A 141 33.38 6.36 5.72
N SER A 142 33.84 5.82 6.85
CA SER A 142 34.47 6.61 7.91
C SER A 142 35.96 6.84 7.68
N SER A 143 36.68 5.86 7.13
CA SER A 143 38.14 5.92 6.95
C SER A 143 38.57 6.45 5.59
N ASN A 144 37.78 6.23 4.55
CA ASN A 144 38.04 6.66 3.18
C ASN A 144 36.72 7.07 2.49
N PRO A 145 36.14 8.22 2.88
CA PRO A 145 34.83 8.67 2.39
C PRO A 145 34.82 8.91 0.87
N GLU A 146 35.92 9.39 0.28
CA GLU A 146 36.03 9.61 -1.17
C GLU A 146 35.86 8.31 -1.94
N LEU A 147 36.52 7.24 -1.51
CA LEU A 147 36.35 5.91 -2.11
C LEU A 147 34.91 5.39 -1.94
N ALA A 148 34.32 5.57 -0.76
CA ALA A 148 32.95 5.14 -0.52
C ALA A 148 31.94 5.84 -1.45
N ILE A 149 32.13 7.15 -1.70
CA ILE A 149 31.31 7.92 -2.64
C ILE A 149 31.56 7.47 -4.08
N GLN A 150 32.81 7.28 -4.49
CA GLN A 150 33.12 6.84 -5.85
C GLN A 150 32.48 5.48 -6.17
N MET A 151 32.45 4.55 -5.21
CA MET A 151 31.77 3.26 -5.38
C MET A 151 30.25 3.42 -5.50
N ALA A 152 29.64 4.34 -4.75
CA ALA A 152 28.22 4.65 -4.85
C ALA A 152 27.87 5.27 -6.21
N ILE A 153 28.68 6.22 -6.70
CA ILE A 153 28.54 6.84 -8.03
C ILE A 153 28.54 5.74 -9.11
N ASN A 154 29.52 4.84 -9.08
CA ASN A 154 29.61 3.75 -10.05
C ASN A 154 28.34 2.87 -10.03
N ARG A 155 27.83 2.52 -8.84
CA ARG A 155 26.61 1.71 -8.72
C ARG A 155 25.35 2.45 -9.19
N ASN A 156 25.25 3.75 -8.93
CA ASN A 156 24.16 4.58 -9.44
C ASN A 156 24.21 4.72 -10.96
N GLN A 157 25.42 4.78 -11.53
CA GLN A 157 25.62 4.83 -12.98
C GLN A 157 25.14 3.54 -13.65
N GLU A 158 25.45 2.37 -13.08
CA GLU A 158 24.94 1.08 -13.58
C GLU A 158 23.41 1.04 -13.66
N ALA A 159 22.72 1.61 -12.67
CA ALA A 159 21.26 1.73 -12.70
C ALA A 159 20.78 2.75 -13.75
N SER A 160 21.46 3.88 -13.85
CA SER A 160 21.13 4.95 -14.81
C SER A 160 21.29 4.50 -16.26
N ASP A 161 22.36 3.75 -16.56
CA ASP A 161 22.66 3.21 -17.89
C ASP A 161 21.56 2.25 -18.38
N GLN A 162 20.87 1.59 -17.46
CA GLN A 162 19.72 0.72 -17.75
C GLN A 162 18.37 1.45 -17.67
N SER A 163 18.37 2.78 -17.58
CA SER A 163 17.18 3.63 -17.50
C SER A 163 16.24 3.22 -16.35
N ILE A 164 16.81 2.89 -15.19
CA ILE A 164 16.04 2.61 -13.97
C ILE A 164 15.53 3.92 -13.37
N ASP A 165 14.26 3.96 -12.96
CA ASP A 165 13.69 5.10 -12.27
C ASP A 165 13.99 5.08 -10.76
N ILE A 166 13.98 3.88 -10.14
CA ILE A 166 14.14 3.71 -8.69
C ILE A 166 15.12 2.58 -8.36
N LEU A 167 16.19 2.89 -7.62
CA LEU A 167 17.11 1.93 -7.02
C LEU A 167 16.72 1.68 -5.56
N VAL A 168 16.22 0.47 -5.27
CA VAL A 168 15.77 0.10 -3.93
C VAL A 168 16.86 -0.68 -3.18
N SER A 169 17.07 -0.36 -1.90
CA SER A 169 17.93 -1.13 -0.99
C SER A 169 17.13 -1.61 0.22
N ALA A 170 17.55 -2.70 0.86
CA ALA A 170 17.00 -3.15 2.14
C ALA A 170 18.03 -2.97 3.26
N CYS A 171 18.72 -1.83 3.23
CA CYS A 171 19.81 -1.49 4.13
C CYS A 171 19.95 0.04 4.16
N PRO A 172 19.62 0.71 5.28
CA PRO A 172 19.72 2.16 5.40
C PRO A 172 21.14 2.70 5.18
N PHE A 173 22.16 1.89 5.49
CA PHE A 173 23.56 2.28 5.29
C PHE A 173 23.96 2.28 3.81
N CYS A 174 23.42 1.34 3.04
CA CYS A 174 23.58 1.33 1.58
C CYS A 174 22.80 2.46 0.95
N GLU A 175 21.53 2.60 1.32
CA GLU A 175 20.64 3.66 0.85
C GLU A 175 21.25 5.05 1.05
N ARG A 176 21.71 5.36 2.27
CA ARG A 176 22.37 6.63 2.58
C ARG A 176 23.57 6.90 1.68
N ASN A 177 24.46 5.92 1.51
CA ASN A 177 25.67 6.14 0.73
C ASN A 177 25.40 6.20 -0.78
N LEU A 178 24.42 5.44 -1.27
CA LEU A 178 23.95 5.55 -2.65
C LEU A 178 23.36 6.94 -2.88
N LYS A 179 22.55 7.47 -1.94
CA LYS A 179 22.03 8.86 -1.99
C LYS A 179 23.15 9.89 -2.02
N ASP A 180 24.18 9.73 -1.17
CA ASP A 180 25.36 10.62 -1.18
C ASP A 180 26.15 10.57 -2.51
N GLY A 181 26.02 9.49 -3.29
CA GLY A 181 26.67 9.31 -4.59
C GLY A 181 25.80 9.67 -5.80
N LEU A 182 24.65 10.32 -5.61
CA LEU A 182 23.86 10.87 -6.72
C LEU A 182 24.53 12.12 -7.30
N THR A 183 24.52 12.25 -8.62
CA THR A 183 24.96 13.44 -9.35
C THR A 183 23.77 14.11 -10.04
N GLU A 184 23.94 15.34 -10.53
CA GLU A 184 22.89 16.08 -11.26
C GLU A 184 22.46 15.38 -12.57
N GLU A 185 23.31 14.50 -13.11
CA GLU A 185 23.03 13.73 -14.33
C GLU A 185 22.13 12.51 -14.05
N ASN A 186 22.03 12.06 -12.79
CA ASN A 186 21.21 10.92 -12.43
C ASN A 186 19.74 11.32 -12.29
N ASN A 187 18.90 10.87 -13.22
CA ASN A 187 17.44 10.86 -13.05
C ASN A 187 16.99 9.58 -12.31
N LEU A 188 17.54 9.34 -11.12
CA LEU A 188 17.38 8.12 -10.33
C LEU A 188 16.91 8.44 -8.91
N GLU A 189 15.82 7.83 -8.46
CA GLU A 189 15.39 7.87 -7.07
C GLU A 189 15.99 6.69 -6.29
N ILE A 190 16.46 6.93 -5.06
CA ILE A 190 16.96 5.88 -4.18
C ILE A 190 16.06 5.77 -2.97
N LEU A 191 15.56 4.57 -2.68
CA LEU A 191 14.63 4.32 -1.59
C LEU A 191 15.05 3.11 -0.76
N ASP A 192 14.76 3.15 0.54
CA ASP A 192 14.67 1.91 1.31
C ASP A 192 13.41 1.11 0.92
N ILE A 193 13.45 -0.21 1.07
CA ILE A 193 12.32 -1.08 0.76
C ILE A 193 11.07 -0.71 1.58
N SER A 194 11.23 -0.25 2.82
CA SER A 194 10.11 0.23 3.63
C SER A 194 9.49 1.52 3.07
N GLU A 195 10.30 2.42 2.50
CA GLU A 195 9.83 3.66 1.90
C GLU A 195 9.01 3.40 0.65
N ILE A 196 9.49 2.55 -0.28
CA ILE A 196 8.74 2.27 -1.50
C ILE A 196 7.44 1.50 -1.20
N LEU A 197 7.46 0.56 -0.26
CA LEU A 197 6.24 -0.13 0.18
C LEU A 197 5.24 0.86 0.79
N ASN A 198 5.70 1.79 1.64
CA ASN A 198 4.81 2.80 2.22
C ASN A 198 4.26 3.79 1.16
N LYS A 199 5.09 4.25 0.23
CA LYS A 199 4.67 5.15 -0.87
C LYS A 199 3.64 4.53 -1.79
N THR A 200 3.64 3.20 -1.91
CA THR A 200 2.78 2.46 -2.83
C THR A 200 1.65 1.73 -2.13
N PHE A 201 1.62 1.71 -0.80
CA PHE A 201 0.58 1.07 0.00
C PHE A 201 -0.78 1.68 -0.31
N GLN A 202 -1.73 0.83 -0.68
CA GLN A 202 -3.12 1.22 -0.83
C GLN A 202 -3.84 0.93 0.49
N LYS A 203 -4.11 1.98 1.27
CA LYS A 203 -4.89 1.87 2.51
C LYS A 203 -6.25 1.25 2.17
N GLU A 204 -6.59 0.15 2.83
CA GLU A 204 -7.96 -0.39 2.78
C GLU A 204 -8.92 0.70 3.28
N LEU A 205 -9.99 0.94 2.53
CA LEU A 205 -10.99 1.91 2.92
C LEU A 205 -11.75 1.37 4.12
N SER A 206 -11.90 2.18 5.17
CA SER A 206 -12.77 1.85 6.29
C SER A 206 -14.24 2.05 5.93
N SER A 207 -15.13 1.52 6.77
CA SER A 207 -16.56 1.75 6.65
C SER A 207 -17.19 1.84 8.03
N GLU A 208 -18.09 2.80 8.23
CA GLU A 208 -18.93 2.85 9.42
C GLU A 208 -20.39 3.02 9.02
N VAL A 209 -21.29 2.30 9.69
CA VAL A 209 -22.73 2.33 9.42
C VAL A 209 -23.45 2.95 10.61
N PHE A 210 -24.12 4.07 10.39
CA PHE A 210 -24.81 4.85 11.40
C PHE A 210 -26.32 4.72 11.26
N ASP A 211 -27.01 4.77 12.40
CA ASP A 211 -28.47 4.88 12.49
C ASP A 211 -29.26 3.78 11.76
N LEU A 212 -28.62 2.62 11.51
CA LEU A 212 -29.22 1.48 10.82
C LEU A 212 -30.57 1.05 11.43
N SER A 213 -30.72 1.15 12.76
CA SER A 213 -31.95 0.80 13.48
C SER A 213 -33.13 1.73 13.20
N GLN A 214 -32.88 2.93 12.64
CA GLN A 214 -33.92 3.88 12.28
C GLN A 214 -34.62 3.48 10.95
N SER A 215 -33.91 2.77 10.07
CA SER A 215 -34.50 2.15 8.88
C SER A 215 -35.52 1.08 9.26
N LYS A 216 -36.74 1.18 8.73
CA LYS A 216 -37.77 0.12 8.85
C LYS A 216 -37.77 -0.85 7.66
N SER A 217 -36.94 -0.58 6.65
CA SER A 217 -36.87 -1.33 5.40
C SER A 217 -35.75 -2.37 5.46
N GLU A 218 -36.11 -3.66 5.49
CA GLU A 218 -35.13 -4.76 5.54
C GLU A 218 -34.16 -4.72 4.35
N ILE A 219 -34.64 -4.31 3.16
CA ILE A 219 -33.79 -4.20 1.97
C ILE A 219 -32.80 -3.04 2.09
N CYS A 220 -33.22 -1.91 2.71
CA CYS A 220 -32.33 -0.78 2.98
C CYS A 220 -31.21 -1.19 3.94
N GLN A 221 -31.58 -1.83 5.06
CA GLN A 221 -30.61 -2.32 6.03
C GLN A 221 -29.61 -3.31 5.42
N LYS A 222 -30.08 -4.23 4.57
CA LYS A 222 -29.21 -5.16 3.83
C LYS A 222 -28.25 -4.43 2.90
N TYR A 223 -28.72 -3.38 2.23
CA TYR A 223 -27.91 -2.63 1.29
C TYR A 223 -26.85 -1.77 1.99
N MET A 224 -27.20 -1.06 3.06
CA MET A 224 -26.25 -0.32 3.89
C MET A 224 -25.14 -1.25 4.41
N ASN A 225 -25.50 -2.42 4.94
CA ASN A 225 -24.52 -3.41 5.41
C ASN A 225 -23.67 -3.98 4.28
N TYR A 226 -24.25 -4.16 3.09
CA TYR A 226 -23.52 -4.61 1.90
C TYR A 226 -22.46 -3.56 1.50
N LEU A 227 -22.87 -2.31 1.31
CA LEU A 227 -21.95 -1.23 0.93
C LEU A 227 -20.84 -1.03 1.97
N GLY A 228 -21.14 -1.24 3.26
CA GLY A 228 -20.12 -1.21 4.32
C GLY A 228 -19.06 -2.30 4.18
N LYS A 229 -19.39 -3.47 3.61
CA LYS A 229 -18.41 -4.52 3.34
C LYS A 229 -17.54 -4.24 2.11
N TYR A 230 -18.00 -3.36 1.22
CA TYR A 230 -17.36 -3.08 -0.06
C TYR A 230 -17.08 -1.56 -0.24
N PRO A 231 -16.33 -0.93 0.68
CA PRO A 231 -16.07 0.51 0.61
C PRO A 231 -15.25 0.91 -0.63
N GLU A 232 -14.56 -0.03 -1.28
CA GLU A 232 -13.85 0.17 -2.53
C GLU A 232 -14.76 0.58 -3.70
N ILE A 233 -16.08 0.32 -3.63
CA ILE A 233 -17.05 0.84 -4.60
C ILE A 233 -16.91 2.36 -4.74
N PHE A 234 -16.59 3.03 -3.64
CA PHE A 234 -16.48 4.49 -3.53
C PHE A 234 -15.02 4.99 -3.60
N SER A 235 -14.06 4.14 -3.97
CA SER A 235 -12.63 4.47 -3.90
C SER A 235 -12.19 5.61 -4.81
N ASP A 236 -12.94 5.87 -5.88
CA ASP A 236 -12.61 6.88 -6.87
C ASP A 236 -13.09 8.28 -6.47
N LEU A 237 -13.98 8.36 -5.47
CA LEU A 237 -14.56 9.60 -5.00
C LEU A 237 -13.56 10.41 -4.19
N VAL A 238 -13.63 11.72 -4.37
CA VAL A 238 -12.88 12.68 -3.58
C VAL A 238 -13.41 12.67 -2.14
N PRO A 239 -12.54 12.73 -1.10
CA PRO A 239 -13.00 12.98 0.26
C PRO A 239 -13.84 14.26 0.31
N THR A 240 -14.99 14.22 0.98
CA THR A 240 -16.12 15.19 0.98
C THR A 240 -17.28 14.88 0.04
N SER A 241 -17.17 13.93 -0.90
CA SER A 241 -18.32 13.47 -1.67
C SER A 241 -19.41 12.89 -0.78
N ASP A 242 -20.67 13.18 -1.10
CA ASP A 242 -21.84 12.68 -0.38
C ASP A 242 -22.98 12.43 -1.36
N MET A 243 -23.59 11.25 -1.33
CA MET A 243 -24.66 10.88 -2.25
C MET A 243 -25.81 10.16 -1.55
N ASN A 244 -27.03 10.50 -1.94
CA ASN A 244 -28.23 9.86 -1.44
C ASN A 244 -28.52 8.56 -2.22
N PHE A 245 -29.05 7.56 -1.53
CA PHE A 245 -29.59 6.32 -2.07
C PHE A 245 -31.07 6.22 -1.66
N ALA A 246 -31.97 6.44 -2.60
CA ALA A 246 -33.41 6.36 -2.42
C ALA A 246 -33.93 5.04 -3.00
N ILE A 247 -34.56 4.20 -2.17
CA ILE A 247 -35.06 2.88 -2.59
C ILE A 247 -36.57 2.95 -2.81
N TYR A 248 -37.03 2.54 -3.99
CA TYR A 248 -38.44 2.54 -4.38
C TYR A 248 -38.98 1.11 -4.52
N ASP A 249 -40.24 0.92 -4.13
CA ASP A 249 -40.96 -0.35 -4.29
C ASP A 249 -41.69 -0.47 -5.63
N SER A 250 -41.93 0.65 -6.31
CA SER A 250 -42.69 0.73 -7.55
C SER A 250 -42.32 1.98 -8.34
N PHE A 251 -42.70 2.03 -9.60
CA PHE A 251 -42.54 3.23 -10.42
C PHE A 251 -43.45 4.37 -9.95
N GLU A 252 -44.66 4.04 -9.51
CA GLU A 252 -45.61 5.01 -9.01
C GLU A 252 -45.05 5.72 -7.77
N SER A 253 -44.36 5.02 -6.87
CA SER A 253 -43.70 5.65 -5.72
C SER A 253 -42.49 6.50 -6.13
N PHE A 254 -41.82 6.14 -7.23
CA PHE A 254 -40.76 6.95 -7.83
C PHE A 254 -41.30 8.26 -8.43
N GLU A 255 -42.32 8.20 -9.28
CA GLU A 255 -42.96 9.39 -9.88
C GLU A 255 -43.53 10.35 -8.81
N ASN A 256 -43.95 9.81 -7.68
CA ASN A 256 -44.48 10.60 -6.56
C ASN A 256 -43.42 11.00 -5.52
N GLU A 257 -42.12 10.74 -5.78
CA GLU A 257 -40.99 11.05 -4.89
C GLU A 257 -41.16 10.49 -3.46
N LYS A 258 -41.71 9.28 -3.34
CA LYS A 258 -41.97 8.60 -2.06
C LYS A 258 -41.13 7.32 -1.93
N PRO A 259 -39.82 7.45 -1.66
CA PRO A 259 -39.00 6.27 -1.43
C PRO A 259 -39.48 5.52 -0.18
N VAL A 260 -39.32 4.20 -0.22
CA VAL A 260 -39.53 3.31 0.93
C VAL A 260 -38.57 3.66 2.05
N ASP A 261 -37.33 3.98 1.68
CA ASP A 261 -36.28 4.38 2.60
C ASP A 261 -35.19 5.15 1.86
N ILE A 262 -34.44 5.95 2.61
CA ILE A 262 -33.35 6.76 2.09
C ILE A 262 -32.18 6.75 3.09
N PHE A 263 -30.98 6.63 2.56
CA PHE A 263 -29.73 6.77 3.29
C PHE A 263 -28.74 7.52 2.41
N HIS A 264 -27.61 7.93 2.97
CA HIS A 264 -26.54 8.54 2.19
C HIS A 264 -25.18 7.92 2.51
N VAL A 265 -24.27 8.02 1.54
CA VAL A 265 -22.89 7.54 1.68
C VAL A 265 -21.96 8.72 1.51
N LYS A 266 -21.24 9.03 2.59
CA LYS A 266 -20.26 10.10 2.63
C LYS A 266 -18.84 9.54 2.56
N ARG A 267 -18.02 10.08 1.67
CA ARG A 267 -16.59 9.76 1.55
C ARG A 267 -15.79 10.64 2.50
N ASN A 268 -15.13 10.06 3.51
CA ASN A 268 -14.16 10.78 4.35
C ASN A 268 -12.72 10.52 3.87
N ASN A 269 -11.69 10.86 4.64
CA ASN A 269 -10.30 10.63 4.22
C ASN A 269 -9.88 9.15 4.28
N GLU A 270 -10.52 8.36 5.14
CA GLU A 270 -10.10 6.99 5.46
C GLU A 270 -10.98 5.92 4.82
N GLY A 271 -12.23 6.25 4.51
CA GLY A 271 -13.24 5.31 4.07
C GLY A 271 -14.58 5.96 3.75
N ILE A 272 -15.66 5.25 4.08
CA ILE A 272 -17.03 5.73 3.91
C ILE A 272 -17.81 5.72 5.22
N GLU A 273 -18.76 6.63 5.33
CA GLU A 273 -19.79 6.64 6.36
C GLU A 273 -21.13 6.41 5.67
N ILE A 274 -21.88 5.41 6.12
CA ILE A 274 -23.18 5.05 5.58
C ILE A 274 -24.21 5.44 6.63
N ILE A 275 -24.98 6.48 6.37
CA ILE A 275 -25.80 7.14 7.37
C ILE A 275 -27.26 7.05 6.94
N TRP A 276 -28.10 6.51 7.80
CA TRP A 276 -29.54 6.49 7.55
C TRP A 276 -30.12 7.91 7.54
N GLY A 277 -30.98 8.21 6.57
CA GLY A 277 -31.55 9.55 6.36
C GLY A 277 -31.06 10.20 5.06
N LYS A 278 -31.68 11.32 4.70
CA LYS A 278 -31.33 12.10 3.51
C LYS A 278 -30.29 13.15 3.90
N ALA A 279 -29.20 13.26 3.14
CA ALA A 279 -28.23 14.34 3.31
C ALA A 279 -28.80 15.67 2.82
N ASP A 280 -28.47 16.75 3.53
CA ASP A 280 -28.94 18.12 3.22
C ASP A 280 -28.33 18.68 1.92
N ASP A 281 -27.07 18.35 1.61
CA ASP A 281 -26.32 18.87 0.46
C ASP A 281 -25.60 17.75 -0.31
N ALA A 282 -26.34 16.71 -0.67
CA ALA A 282 -25.81 15.60 -1.48
C ALA A 282 -25.42 16.06 -2.89
N ASP A 283 -24.34 15.51 -3.43
CA ASP A 283 -23.87 15.75 -4.79
C ASP A 283 -24.89 15.27 -5.85
N LEU A 284 -25.51 14.13 -5.56
CA LEU A 284 -26.55 13.49 -6.37
C LEU A 284 -27.40 12.55 -5.49
N GLU A 285 -28.53 12.13 -6.04
CA GLU A 285 -29.38 11.08 -5.49
C GLU A 285 -29.53 9.94 -6.51
N LEU A 286 -29.29 8.71 -6.05
CA LEU A 286 -29.51 7.49 -6.80
C LEU A 286 -30.90 6.96 -6.44
N ALA A 287 -31.80 6.90 -7.41
CA ALA A 287 -33.07 6.22 -7.28
C ALA A 287 -32.92 4.76 -7.72
N LEU A 288 -33.19 3.82 -6.82
CA LEU A 288 -33.03 2.39 -7.09
C LEU A 288 -34.34 1.66 -6.84
N SER A 289 -34.73 0.82 -7.80
CA SER A 289 -35.76 -0.18 -7.56
C SER A 289 -35.30 -1.22 -6.52
N LYS A 290 -36.25 -1.76 -5.76
CA LYS A 290 -36.01 -2.87 -4.82
C LYS A 290 -35.37 -4.09 -5.49
N GLU A 291 -35.73 -4.40 -6.73
CA GLU A 291 -35.18 -5.54 -7.47
C GLU A 291 -33.73 -5.31 -7.91
N ALA A 292 -33.35 -4.09 -8.29
CA ALA A 292 -31.96 -3.74 -8.55
C ALA A 292 -31.10 -3.95 -7.29
N VAL A 293 -31.54 -3.42 -6.14
CA VAL A 293 -30.83 -3.57 -4.86
C VAL A 293 -30.65 -5.04 -4.49
N LYS A 294 -31.69 -5.87 -4.61
CA LYS A 294 -31.62 -7.32 -4.31
C LYS A 294 -30.55 -8.06 -5.11
N LYS A 295 -30.28 -7.62 -6.34
CA LYS A 295 -29.27 -8.22 -7.22
C LYS A 295 -27.88 -7.62 -6.99
N LEU A 296 -27.78 -6.30 -6.77
CA LEU A 296 -26.52 -5.62 -6.44
C LEU A 296 -25.85 -6.21 -5.20
N ILE A 297 -26.62 -6.47 -4.14
CA ILE A 297 -26.07 -7.02 -2.87
C ILE A 297 -25.54 -8.47 -2.98
N GLN A 298 -25.67 -9.12 -4.15
CA GLN A 298 -25.15 -10.46 -4.41
C GLN A 298 -23.75 -10.42 -5.07
N THR A 299 -23.29 -9.25 -5.52
CA THR A 299 -21.98 -9.10 -6.15
C THR A 299 -20.86 -9.11 -5.12
N SER A 300 -19.68 -9.62 -5.49
CA SER A 300 -18.56 -9.84 -4.56
C SER A 300 -17.36 -8.92 -4.81
N THR A 301 -17.40 -8.11 -5.88
CA THR A 301 -16.33 -7.19 -6.24
C THR A 301 -16.88 -5.88 -6.78
N LYS A 302 -16.12 -4.78 -6.65
CA LYS A 302 -16.42 -3.49 -7.30
C LYS A 302 -16.75 -3.62 -8.79
N LYS A 303 -16.01 -4.46 -9.52
CA LYS A 303 -16.17 -4.61 -10.96
C LYS A 303 -17.52 -5.27 -11.31
N GLU A 304 -17.89 -6.32 -10.57
CA GLU A 304 -19.21 -6.96 -10.72
C GLU A 304 -20.34 -6.00 -10.36
N TYR A 305 -20.18 -5.26 -9.25
CA TYR A 305 -21.14 -4.25 -8.82
C TYR A 305 -21.33 -3.16 -9.89
N ALA A 306 -20.24 -2.56 -10.40
CA ALA A 306 -20.28 -1.51 -11.40
C ALA A 306 -20.94 -1.98 -12.71
N SER A 307 -20.56 -3.16 -13.22
CA SER A 307 -21.16 -3.71 -14.44
C SER A 307 -22.66 -3.98 -14.29
N LEU A 308 -23.09 -4.55 -13.16
CA LEU A 308 -24.51 -4.82 -12.92
C LEU A 308 -25.29 -3.52 -12.68
N PHE A 309 -24.70 -2.56 -11.98
CA PHE A 309 -25.26 -1.23 -11.76
C PHE A 309 -25.53 -0.53 -13.10
N GLY A 310 -24.54 -0.51 -13.99
CA GLY A 310 -24.67 0.07 -15.32
C GLY A 310 -25.74 -0.58 -16.17
N ASN A 311 -25.87 -1.91 -16.12
CA ASN A 311 -26.95 -2.62 -16.82
C ASN A 311 -28.34 -2.15 -16.38
N PHE A 312 -28.56 -1.88 -15.09
CA PHE A 312 -29.86 -1.37 -14.61
C PHE A 312 -30.15 0.07 -15.03
N TYR A 313 -29.11 0.84 -15.37
CA TYR A 313 -29.27 2.20 -15.89
C TYR A 313 -29.45 2.21 -17.41
N ASN A 314 -28.63 1.46 -18.14
CA ASN A 314 -28.63 1.43 -19.61
C ASN A 314 -29.83 0.65 -20.17
N GLU A 315 -30.24 -0.42 -19.50
CA GLU A 315 -31.35 -1.30 -19.89
C GLU A 315 -32.37 -1.45 -18.74
N PRO A 316 -33.06 -0.36 -18.34
CA PRO A 316 -33.96 -0.39 -17.20
C PRO A 316 -35.19 -1.26 -17.50
N ASP A 317 -35.57 -2.10 -16.54
CA ASP A 317 -36.70 -3.01 -16.66
C ASP A 317 -37.52 -2.99 -15.37
N MET A 318 -38.83 -2.80 -15.50
CA MET A 318 -39.75 -2.60 -14.38
C MET A 318 -39.86 -3.84 -13.48
N GLU A 319 -39.64 -5.03 -14.01
CA GLU A 319 -39.68 -6.29 -13.27
C GLU A 319 -38.28 -6.74 -12.85
N LYS A 320 -37.26 -6.50 -13.69
CA LYS A 320 -35.90 -6.98 -13.42
C LYS A 320 -35.05 -6.01 -12.61
N GLY A 321 -35.42 -4.74 -12.56
CA GLY A 321 -34.74 -3.68 -11.83
C GLY A 321 -34.30 -2.52 -12.74
N TRP A 322 -34.28 -1.33 -12.15
CA TRP A 322 -33.82 -0.09 -12.76
C TRP A 322 -33.09 0.78 -11.74
N ILE A 323 -32.26 1.69 -12.25
CA ILE A 323 -31.58 2.76 -11.51
C ILE A 323 -31.73 4.06 -12.29
N ASP A 324 -31.94 5.17 -11.59
CA ASP A 324 -31.97 6.52 -12.16
C ASP A 324 -31.19 7.51 -11.29
N PHE A 325 -30.82 8.65 -11.86
CA PHE A 325 -29.99 9.68 -11.22
C PHE A 325 -30.73 11.02 -11.14
N LEU A 326 -30.76 11.60 -9.95
CA LEU A 326 -31.12 13.00 -9.74
C LEU A 326 -29.85 13.77 -9.39
N LEU A 327 -29.37 14.58 -10.33
CA LEU A 327 -28.13 15.34 -10.15
C LEU A 327 -28.41 16.65 -9.43
N HIS A 328 -27.69 16.92 -8.34
CA HIS A 328 -27.74 18.23 -7.66
C HIS A 328 -26.56 19.13 -8.04
N LYS A 329 -25.51 18.53 -8.64
CA LYS A 329 -24.34 19.22 -9.20
C LYS A 329 -24.25 19.00 -10.71
N ARG A 330 -23.52 19.89 -11.39
CA ARG A 330 -23.25 19.76 -12.83
C ARG A 330 -22.42 18.50 -13.10
N THR A 331 -22.68 17.81 -14.21
CA THR A 331 -21.96 16.59 -14.64
C THR A 331 -20.45 16.74 -14.56
N LYS A 332 -19.90 17.83 -15.10
CA LYS A 332 -18.46 18.12 -15.02
C LYS A 332 -17.92 18.15 -13.58
N THR A 333 -18.66 18.77 -12.66
CA THR A 333 -18.30 18.79 -11.24
C THR A 333 -18.31 17.38 -10.64
N LEU A 334 -19.27 16.53 -11.00
CA LEU A 334 -19.31 15.14 -10.55
C LEU A 334 -18.13 14.32 -11.10
N ILE A 335 -17.74 14.54 -12.36
CA ILE A 335 -16.55 13.91 -12.94
C ILE A 335 -15.29 14.32 -12.18
N ASP A 336 -15.11 15.62 -11.92
CA ASP A 336 -13.99 16.15 -11.12
C ASP A 336 -13.98 15.59 -9.68
N MET A 337 -15.16 15.28 -9.14
CA MET A 337 -15.34 14.65 -7.82
C MET A 337 -15.14 13.12 -7.83
N GLY A 338 -14.83 12.53 -8.98
CA GLY A 338 -14.49 11.12 -9.12
C GLY A 338 -15.64 10.18 -9.50
N TYR A 339 -16.87 10.70 -9.65
CA TYR A 339 -18.02 9.89 -10.08
C TYR A 339 -17.86 9.36 -11.51
N GLY A 340 -17.13 10.08 -12.37
CA GLY A 340 -16.88 9.70 -13.77
C GLY A 340 -16.22 8.34 -13.91
N LYS A 341 -15.21 8.03 -13.09
CA LYS A 341 -14.50 6.74 -13.13
C LYS A 341 -15.40 5.54 -12.82
N PHE A 342 -16.34 5.70 -11.88
CA PHE A 342 -17.32 4.66 -11.59
C PHE A 342 -18.32 4.53 -12.75
N ALA A 343 -18.79 5.66 -13.30
CA ALA A 343 -19.71 5.67 -14.43
C ALA A 343 -19.10 5.03 -15.69
N GLU A 344 -17.82 5.29 -15.99
CA GLU A 344 -17.06 4.60 -17.05
C GLU A 344 -16.96 3.09 -16.78
N ALA A 345 -16.60 2.69 -15.56
CA ALA A 345 -16.52 1.27 -15.18
C ALA A 345 -17.89 0.57 -15.24
N ALA A 346 -18.98 1.31 -15.07
CA ALA A 346 -20.34 0.85 -15.24
C ALA A 346 -20.83 0.90 -16.71
N GLY A 347 -20.08 1.52 -17.63
CA GLY A 347 -20.52 1.71 -19.02
C GLY A 347 -21.66 2.72 -19.17
N ILE A 348 -21.75 3.70 -18.27
CA ILE A 348 -22.73 4.80 -18.28
C ILE A 348 -22.19 6.00 -19.07
N LEU A 349 -20.87 6.19 -19.09
CA LEU A 349 -20.17 7.20 -19.88
C LEU A 349 -19.24 6.50 -20.88
N GLU A 350 -19.30 6.93 -22.15
CA GLU A 350 -18.43 6.45 -23.24
C GLU A 350 -17.36 7.52 -23.53
N ASP A 351 -16.26 7.52 -22.75
CA ASP A 351 -15.06 8.38 -22.88
C ASP A 351 -15.27 9.92 -22.79
N GLU A 352 -14.19 10.65 -22.44
CA GLU A 352 -14.19 12.07 -22.02
C GLU A 352 -14.78 13.10 -23.03
N GLU A 353 -15.12 12.72 -24.26
CA GLU A 353 -15.67 13.65 -25.28
C GLU A 353 -17.17 13.93 -25.10
N ASP A 354 -17.95 12.99 -24.53
CA ASP A 354 -19.40 13.18 -24.29
C ASP A 354 -19.72 13.99 -23.01
N ALA A 355 -18.68 14.37 -22.25
CA ALA A 355 -18.79 15.07 -20.97
C ALA A 355 -18.69 16.62 -21.07
N LEU A 356 -18.53 17.18 -22.27
CA LEU A 356 -18.26 18.60 -22.52
C LEU A 356 -19.50 19.49 -22.69
#